data_AF-A0A955ARZ9-F1
#
_entry.id   AF-A0A955ARZ9-F1
#
_cell.length_a   1.000
_cell.length_b   1.000
_cell.length_c   1.000
_cell.angle_alpha   90.00
_cell.angle_beta   90.00
_cell.angle_gamma   90.00
#
_symmetry.space_group_name_H-M   'P 1'
#
loop_
_entity.id
_entity.type
_entity.pdbx_description
1 polymer ?
#
loop_
_entity_poly.entity_id
_entity_poly.type
_entity_poly.pdbx_seq_one_letter_code
_entity_poly.pdbx_strand_id
1 'polypeptide(L)'
;MEPFDAAGVVIYSVQRDGQTLNFLSLVPLDDGFEKGIPGEGILGELTAEPHDIRPETFQANSLFLMFLHQTLAKFAGGFEELRRQATEIVHGELPVFDLRHDSQKDVASADALRHTIGVFEVQQQQLVRYHICPKFQIVSDRGVMRLPLWLRTKLVDEITKLTVNAIDG
;
A
#
# COMPACT_ATOMS: atom_id res chain seq x y z
N MET A 1 -14.43 8.16 -18.97
CA MET A 1 -13.52 7.05 -18.66
C MET A 1 -13.10 7.31 -17.24
N GLU A 2 -13.72 6.68 -16.25
CA GLU A 2 -13.37 6.95 -14.86
C GLU A 2 -11.99 6.32 -14.60
N PRO A 3 -10.94 7.12 -14.33
CA PRO A 3 -9.59 6.58 -14.24
C PRO A 3 -9.31 5.91 -12.88
N PHE A 4 -10.32 5.81 -12.01
CA PHE A 4 -10.17 5.31 -10.66
C PHE A 4 -10.87 3.97 -10.51
N ASP A 5 -10.09 2.93 -10.25
CA ASP A 5 -10.65 1.80 -9.52
C ASP A 5 -11.02 2.26 -8.09
N ALA A 6 -11.90 1.53 -7.42
CA ALA A 6 -12.26 1.84 -6.03
C ALA A 6 -11.06 1.80 -5.05
N ALA A 7 -9.89 1.33 -5.49
CA ALA A 7 -8.65 1.30 -4.70
C ALA A 7 -7.89 2.63 -4.77
N GLY A 8 -8.10 3.46 -5.79
CA GLY A 8 -7.35 4.68 -6.05
C GLY A 8 -5.97 4.42 -6.65
N VAL A 9 -5.84 3.34 -7.42
CA VAL A 9 -4.61 2.98 -8.14
C VAL A 9 -4.77 3.34 -9.62
N VAL A 10 -3.69 3.81 -10.24
CA VAL A 10 -3.63 4.14 -11.66
C VAL A 10 -2.51 3.37 -12.36
N ILE A 11 -2.66 3.18 -13.68
CA ILE A 11 -1.64 2.57 -14.53
C ILE A 11 -0.90 3.68 -15.29
N TYR A 12 0.43 3.69 -15.17
CA TYR A 12 1.31 4.51 -16.00
C TYR A 12 2.00 3.66 -17.06
N SER A 13 1.85 4.05 -18.32
CA SER A 13 2.54 3.43 -19.45
C SER A 13 3.71 4.30 -19.88
N VAL A 14 4.92 3.76 -19.86
CA VAL A 14 6.16 4.45 -20.21
C VAL A 14 6.77 3.76 -21.44
N GLN A 15 7.15 4.56 -22.45
CA GLN A 15 7.92 4.07 -23.58
C GLN A 15 9.41 4.09 -23.23
N ARG A 16 10.07 2.94 -23.29
CA ARG A 16 11.51 2.80 -23.05
C ARG A 16 12.10 1.79 -24.03
N ASP A 17 13.13 2.18 -24.76
CA ASP A 17 13.88 1.31 -25.68
C ASP A 17 12.98 0.56 -26.70
N GLY A 18 11.91 1.22 -27.17
CA GLY A 18 10.94 0.65 -28.11
C GLY A 18 9.93 -0.33 -27.48
N GLN A 19 9.91 -0.45 -26.16
CA GLN A 19 8.95 -1.25 -25.41
C GLN A 19 8.04 -0.37 -24.55
N THR A 20 6.80 -0.81 -24.38
CA THR A 20 5.86 -0.18 -23.44
C THR A 20 5.95 -0.92 -22.11
N LEU A 21 6.37 -0.22 -21.06
CA LEU A 21 6.38 -0.72 -19.68
C LEU A 21 5.16 -0.15 -18.95
N ASN A 22 4.49 -0.98 -18.17
CA ASN A 22 3.27 -0.59 -17.45
C ASN A 22 3.50 -0.69 -15.93
N PHE A 23 3.20 0.37 -15.22
CA PHE A 23 3.42 0.47 -13.77
C PHE A 23 2.13 0.79 -13.04
N LEU A 24 1.89 0.11 -11.91
CA LEU A 24 0.84 0.50 -10.98
C LEU A 24 1.35 1.57 -10.04
N SER A 25 0.52 2.57 -9.73
CA SER A 25 0.88 3.71 -8.86
C SER A 25 -0.31 4.16 -8.01
N LEU A 26 -0.02 4.67 -6.81
CA LEU A 26 -1.00 5.36 -5.95
C LEU A 26 -1.01 6.88 -6.16
N VAL A 27 -0.04 7.40 -6.92
CA VAL A 27 0.03 8.83 -7.26
C VAL A 27 -0.96 9.10 -8.40
N PRO A 28 -1.87 10.07 -8.25
CA PRO A 28 -2.80 10.45 -9.32
C PRO A 28 -2.06 10.94 -10.57
N LEU A 29 -2.67 10.73 -11.75
CA LEU A 29 -2.11 11.09 -13.05
C LEU A 29 -1.62 12.53 -13.11
N ASP A 30 -2.44 13.49 -12.67
CA ASP A 30 -2.14 14.93 -12.71
C ASP A 30 -0.82 15.26 -12.00
N ASP A 31 -0.63 14.76 -10.77
CA ASP A 31 0.60 14.99 -10.00
C ASP A 31 1.81 14.27 -10.61
N GLY A 32 1.62 13.04 -11.10
CA GLY A 32 2.70 12.25 -11.67
C GLY A 32 3.24 12.80 -13.00
N PHE A 33 2.38 13.40 -13.84
CA PHE A 33 2.81 14.01 -15.10
C PHE A 33 3.57 15.32 -14.89
N GLU A 34 3.17 16.15 -13.93
CA GLU A 34 3.79 17.46 -13.72
C GLU A 34 5.16 17.37 -13.04
N LYS A 35 5.32 16.45 -12.09
CA LYS A 35 6.48 16.44 -11.19
C LYS A 35 7.33 15.15 -11.30
N GLY A 36 6.86 14.19 -12.08
CA GLY A 36 7.39 12.83 -12.04
C GLY A 36 6.87 12.05 -10.82
N ILE A 37 7.09 10.74 -10.83
CA ILE A 37 6.66 9.84 -9.76
C ILE A 37 7.91 9.30 -9.07
N PRO A 38 8.08 9.56 -7.76
CA PRO A 38 9.13 8.90 -6.97
C PRO A 38 9.00 7.39 -7.05
N GLY A 39 10.11 6.66 -6.90
CA GLY A 39 10.08 5.19 -6.92
C GLY A 39 9.14 4.61 -5.86
N GLU A 40 9.02 5.29 -4.72
CA GLU A 40 8.10 4.98 -3.62
C GLU A 40 6.63 5.17 -3.97
N GLY A 41 6.30 5.86 -5.06
CA GLY A 41 4.95 5.99 -5.59
C GLY A 41 4.54 4.85 -6.53
N ILE A 42 5.51 4.09 -7.05
CA ILE A 42 5.29 2.97 -7.97
C ILE A 42 5.10 1.68 -7.18
N LEU A 43 3.91 1.09 -7.25
CA LEU A 43 3.56 -0.15 -6.56
C LEU A 43 4.31 -1.34 -7.14
N GLY A 44 4.53 -1.34 -8.45
CA GLY A 44 5.19 -2.41 -9.17
C GLY A 44 4.96 -2.32 -10.67
N GLU A 45 5.50 -3.31 -11.37
CA GLU A 45 5.46 -3.42 -12.83
C GLU A 45 4.51 -4.55 -13.24
N LEU A 46 3.72 -4.31 -14.29
CA LEU A 46 2.93 -5.33 -14.97
C LEU A 46 3.78 -5.96 -16.07
N THR A 47 4.02 -7.26 -15.97
CA THR A 47 4.81 -8.02 -16.95
C THR A 47 3.96 -8.54 -18.12
N ALA A 48 2.66 -8.25 -18.09
CA ALA A 48 1.70 -8.59 -19.13
C ALA A 48 0.87 -7.35 -19.49
N GLU A 49 -0.17 -7.56 -20.30
CA GLU A 49 -1.05 -6.49 -20.75
C GLU A 49 -1.76 -5.77 -19.57
N PRO A 50 -1.97 -4.44 -19.66
CA PRO A 50 -2.51 -3.63 -18.57
C PRO A 50 -3.88 -4.06 -18.01
N HIS A 51 -4.67 -4.79 -18.81
CA HIS A 51 -6.00 -5.24 -18.45
C HIS A 51 -6.00 -6.56 -17.64
N ASP A 52 -4.85 -7.19 -17.48
CA ASP A 52 -4.69 -8.50 -16.88
C ASP A 52 -3.85 -8.46 -15.60
N ILE A 53 -4.38 -7.75 -14.59
CA ILE A 53 -3.70 -7.57 -13.30
C ILE A 53 -3.94 -8.81 -12.43
N ARG A 54 -2.94 -9.69 -12.35
CA ARG A 54 -2.93 -10.91 -11.55
C ARG A 54 -1.60 -11.04 -10.80
N PRO A 55 -1.53 -11.84 -9.72
CA PRO A 55 -0.28 -12.04 -8.99
C PRO A 55 0.87 -12.52 -9.87
N GLU A 56 0.58 -13.35 -10.87
CA GLU A 56 1.58 -13.94 -11.77
C GLU A 56 2.09 -12.96 -12.83
N THR A 57 1.35 -11.88 -13.09
CA THR A 57 1.66 -10.84 -14.09
C THR A 57 2.11 -9.54 -13.45
N PHE A 58 2.40 -9.55 -12.14
CA PHE A 58 2.77 -8.36 -11.38
C PHE A 58 4.05 -8.58 -10.59
N GLN A 59 5.02 -7.68 -10.79
CA GLN A 59 6.25 -7.62 -10.02
C GLN A 59 6.20 -6.47 -9.03
N ALA A 60 6.13 -6.78 -7.73
CA ALA A 60 6.07 -5.78 -6.68
C ALA A 60 7.37 -4.95 -6.61
N ASN A 61 7.22 -3.65 -6.39
CA ASN A 61 8.34 -2.76 -6.11
C ASN A 61 8.70 -2.81 -4.62
N SER A 62 9.91 -3.29 -4.32
CA SER A 62 10.41 -3.36 -2.94
C SER A 62 10.53 -1.99 -2.25
N LEU A 63 10.80 -0.92 -3.02
CA LEU A 63 10.89 0.45 -2.47
C LEU A 63 9.52 0.91 -1.95
N PHE A 64 8.46 0.68 -2.71
CA PHE A 64 7.09 0.97 -2.28
C PHE A 64 6.73 0.21 -1.01
N LEU A 65 6.97 -1.11 -0.96
CA LEU A 65 6.67 -1.91 0.23
C LEU A 65 7.42 -1.40 1.46
N MET A 66 8.71 -1.14 1.32
CA MET A 66 9.51 -0.55 2.40
C MET A 66 8.93 0.79 2.88
N PHE A 67 8.55 1.67 1.95
CA PHE A 67 7.99 2.97 2.25
C PHE A 67 6.62 2.90 2.95
N LEU A 68 5.75 1.96 2.50
CA LEU A 68 4.47 1.66 3.16
C LEU A 68 4.68 1.26 4.63
N HIS A 69 5.59 0.33 4.88
CA HIS A 69 5.89 -0.16 6.23
C HIS A 69 6.50 0.92 7.12
N GLN A 70 7.41 1.74 6.58
CA GLN A 70 7.97 2.89 7.31
C GLN A 70 6.90 3.93 7.65
N THR A 71 5.99 4.22 6.72
CA THR A 71 4.87 5.14 6.94
C THR A 71 3.97 4.64 8.07
N LEU A 72 3.60 3.35 8.06
CA LEU A 72 2.84 2.74 9.14
C LEU A 72 3.58 2.81 10.48
N ALA A 73 4.83 2.35 10.54
CA ALA A 73 5.62 2.36 11.77
C ALA A 73 5.78 3.76 12.36
N LYS A 74 5.94 4.79 11.50
CA LYS A 74 6.16 6.18 11.91
C LYS A 74 4.89 6.88 12.37
N PHE A 75 3.76 6.63 11.70
CA PHE A 75 2.55 7.44 11.89
C PHE A 75 1.40 6.71 12.58
N ALA A 76 1.52 5.40 12.86
CA ALA A 76 0.43 4.61 13.44
C ALA A 76 -0.13 5.15 14.76
N GLY A 77 0.72 5.67 15.64
CA GLY A 77 0.28 6.29 16.89
C GLY A 77 -0.57 7.54 16.69
N GLY A 78 -0.55 8.15 15.50
CA GLY A 78 -1.38 9.28 15.13
C GLY A 78 -2.73 8.90 14.51
N PHE A 79 -2.96 7.63 14.16
CA PHE A 79 -4.21 7.19 13.55
C PHE A 79 -5.24 6.84 14.63
N GLU A 80 -6.38 7.55 14.63
CA GLU A 80 -7.44 7.38 15.62
C GLU A 80 -8.02 5.96 15.59
N GLU A 81 -8.17 5.37 14.40
CA GLU A 81 -8.70 4.03 14.22
C GLU A 81 -7.83 2.97 14.90
N LEU A 82 -6.50 3.06 14.74
CA LEU A 82 -5.58 2.11 15.38
C LEU A 82 -5.52 2.31 16.89
N ARG A 83 -5.54 3.56 17.34
CA ARG A 83 -5.60 3.88 18.78
C ARG A 83 -6.86 3.33 19.42
N ARG A 84 -8.03 3.53 18.79
CA ARG A 84 -9.31 3.03 19.28
C ARG A 84 -9.28 1.51 19.38
N GLN A 85 -8.82 0.80 18.35
CA GLN A 85 -8.70 -0.65 18.37
C GLN A 85 -7.70 -1.13 19.44
N ALA A 86 -6.59 -0.42 19.67
CA ALA A 86 -5.64 -0.75 20.73
C ALA A 86 -6.23 -0.64 22.14
N THR A 87 -7.22 0.24 22.37
CA THR A 87 -7.88 0.33 23.70
C THR A 87 -8.65 -0.93 24.09
N GLU A 88 -9.05 -1.73 23.10
CA GLU A 88 -9.77 -2.98 23.31
C GLU A 88 -8.80 -4.15 23.62
N ILE A 89 -7.48 -3.94 23.52
CA ILE A 89 -6.44 -4.97 23.67
C ILE A 89 -5.53 -4.61 24.85
N VAL A 90 -5.58 -5.39 25.94
CA VAL A 90 -4.70 -5.17 27.11
C VAL A 90 -3.24 -5.51 26.78
N HIS A 91 -3.02 -6.70 26.23
CA HIS A 91 -1.74 -7.19 25.71
C HIS A 91 -2.01 -8.09 24.51
N GLY A 92 -1.26 -7.94 23.42
CA GLY A 92 -1.42 -8.81 22.25
C GLY A 92 -0.97 -8.17 20.95
N GLU A 93 -1.60 -8.57 19.86
CA GLU A 93 -1.29 -8.13 18.50
C GLU A 93 -2.52 -7.47 17.86
N LEU A 94 -2.29 -6.37 17.15
CA LEU A 94 -3.28 -5.66 16.35
C LEU A 94 -2.86 -5.72 14.88
N PRO A 95 -3.44 -6.62 14.07
CA PRO A 95 -3.16 -6.69 12.64
C PRO A 95 -3.76 -5.50 11.90
N VAL A 96 -3.00 -4.97 10.94
CA VAL A 96 -3.46 -3.97 9.97
C VAL A 96 -3.72 -4.67 8.66
N PHE A 97 -4.99 -4.80 8.31
CA PHE A 97 -5.41 -5.35 7.02
C PHE A 97 -5.61 -4.26 5.99
N ASP A 98 -5.45 -4.63 4.73
CA ASP A 98 -6.05 -3.89 3.65
C ASP A 98 -7.55 -4.25 3.51
N LEU A 99 -8.29 -3.49 2.70
CA LEU A 99 -9.73 -3.61 2.55
C LEU A 99 -10.15 -4.72 1.58
N ARG A 100 -9.25 -5.61 1.14
CA ARG A 100 -9.62 -6.87 0.47
C ARG A 100 -9.90 -7.98 1.48
N HIS A 101 -9.42 -7.81 2.71
CA HIS A 101 -9.68 -8.74 3.80
C HIS A 101 -11.17 -8.74 4.15
N ASP A 102 -11.77 -9.93 4.17
CA ASP A 102 -13.15 -10.16 4.58
C ASP A 102 -13.11 -10.89 5.93
N SER A 103 -13.28 -10.14 7.02
CA SER A 103 -13.12 -10.67 8.38
C SER A 103 -14.09 -11.79 8.74
N GLN A 104 -15.19 -11.97 8.00
CA GLN A 104 -16.10 -13.09 8.19
C GLN A 104 -15.62 -14.37 7.47
N LYS A 105 -14.89 -14.22 6.36
CA LYS A 105 -14.41 -15.36 5.55
C LYS A 105 -12.97 -15.75 5.86
N ASP A 106 -12.18 -14.82 6.38
CA ASP A 106 -10.73 -14.95 6.48
C ASP A 106 -10.24 -15.22 7.90
N VAL A 107 -11.12 -15.70 8.78
CA VAL A 107 -10.75 -16.03 10.16
C VAL A 107 -9.65 -17.10 10.16
N ALA A 108 -8.43 -16.70 10.50
CA ALA A 108 -7.23 -17.55 10.58
C ALA A 108 -6.85 -18.29 9.27
N SER A 109 -7.24 -17.77 8.10
CA SER A 109 -6.85 -18.36 6.81
C SER A 109 -5.45 -17.93 6.37
N ALA A 110 -4.80 -18.77 5.55
CA ALA A 110 -3.57 -18.35 4.85
C ALA A 110 -3.80 -17.14 3.94
N ASP A 111 -5.05 -16.92 3.53
CA ASP A 111 -5.47 -15.80 2.69
C ASP A 111 -5.45 -14.48 3.48
N ALA A 112 -5.83 -14.51 4.76
CA ALA A 112 -5.75 -13.34 5.65
C ALA A 112 -4.33 -12.75 5.70
N LEU A 113 -3.30 -13.61 5.69
CA LEU A 113 -1.90 -13.18 5.71
C LEU A 113 -1.48 -12.45 4.43
N ARG A 114 -2.11 -12.75 3.28
CA ARG A 114 -1.87 -12.06 2.01
C ARG A 114 -2.43 -10.64 2.00
N HIS A 115 -3.43 -10.38 2.84
CA HIS A 115 -4.09 -9.07 2.99
C HIS A 115 -3.69 -8.33 4.27
N THR A 116 -2.88 -8.95 5.13
CA THR A 116 -2.30 -8.31 6.32
C THR A 116 -1.07 -7.51 5.92
N ILE A 117 -1.12 -6.18 6.03
CA ILE A 117 0.01 -5.29 5.74
C ILE A 117 1.10 -5.47 6.80
N GLY A 118 0.71 -5.54 8.06
CA GLY A 118 1.61 -5.78 9.18
C GLY A 118 0.84 -5.86 10.49
N VAL A 119 1.56 -5.95 11.59
CA VAL A 119 1.00 -6.17 12.92
C VAL A 119 1.64 -5.22 13.91
N PHE A 120 0.83 -4.60 14.76
CA PHE A 120 1.32 -3.85 15.91
C PHE A 120 1.26 -4.73 17.16
N GLU A 121 2.37 -4.79 17.90
CA GLU A 121 2.33 -5.24 19.28
C GLU A 121 1.61 -4.18 20.13
N VAL A 122 0.67 -4.62 20.95
CA VAL A 122 -0.08 -3.80 21.90
C VAL A 122 0.31 -4.17 23.31
N GLN A 123 0.72 -3.18 24.10
CA GLN A 123 0.95 -3.34 25.53
C GLN A 123 0.31 -2.19 26.29
N GLN A 124 -0.44 -2.52 27.34
CA GLN A 124 -1.16 -1.53 28.15
C GLN A 124 -2.02 -0.61 27.26
N GLN A 125 -2.71 -1.20 26.28
CA GLN A 125 -3.56 -0.49 25.33
C GLN A 125 -2.84 0.54 24.43
N GLN A 126 -1.51 0.44 24.32
CA GLN A 126 -0.69 1.30 23.45
C GLN A 126 -0.01 0.46 22.37
N LEU A 127 0.11 1.03 21.16
CA LEU A 127 0.92 0.46 20.09
C LEU A 127 2.40 0.64 20.46
N VAL A 128 3.16 -0.45 20.60
CA VAL A 128 4.57 -0.37 21.07
C VAL A 128 5.59 -0.76 20.01
N ARG A 129 5.23 -1.67 19.09
CA ARG A 129 6.15 -2.17 18.07
C ARG A 129 5.41 -2.54 16.79
N TYR A 130 6.00 -2.28 15.64
CA TYR A 130 5.48 -2.69 14.35
C TYR A 130 6.26 -3.88 13.78
N HIS A 131 5.54 -4.85 13.24
CA HIS A 131 6.08 -6.01 12.54
C HIS A 131 5.52 -6.06 11.12
N ILE A 132 6.42 -6.21 10.15
CA ILE A 132 6.06 -6.39 8.74
C ILE A 132 5.46 -7.79 8.57
N CYS A 133 4.38 -7.90 7.81
CA CYS A 133 3.89 -9.20 7.35
C CYS A 133 4.60 -9.57 6.03
N PRO A 134 5.53 -10.54 6.01
CA PRO A 134 6.28 -10.89 4.80
C PRO A 134 5.41 -11.56 3.72
N LYS A 135 4.19 -11.97 4.07
CA LYS A 135 3.23 -12.60 3.15
C LYS A 135 2.29 -11.61 2.48
N PHE A 136 2.36 -10.32 2.85
CA PHE A 136 1.53 -9.29 2.26
C PHE A 136 1.74 -9.20 0.74
N GLN A 137 0.65 -9.12 -0.03
CA GLN A 137 0.70 -9.04 -1.49
C GLN A 137 0.00 -7.78 -1.98
N ILE A 138 0.67 -6.96 -2.80
CA ILE A 138 0.02 -5.80 -3.44
C ILE A 138 -1.09 -6.27 -4.39
N VAL A 139 -0.84 -7.32 -5.18
CA VAL A 139 -1.84 -7.96 -6.04
C VAL A 139 -2.06 -9.39 -5.56
N SER A 140 -3.31 -9.75 -5.28
CA SER A 140 -3.73 -11.11 -4.92
C SER A 140 -4.81 -11.57 -5.90
N ASP A 141 -5.33 -12.77 -5.70
CA ASP A 141 -6.53 -13.28 -6.38
C ASP A 141 -7.79 -12.42 -6.13
N ARG A 142 -7.79 -11.60 -5.07
CA ARG A 142 -8.83 -10.58 -4.79
C ARG A 142 -8.57 -9.22 -5.44
N GLY A 143 -7.59 -9.15 -6.35
CA GLY A 143 -7.23 -7.95 -7.08
C GLY A 143 -6.20 -7.08 -6.36
N VAL A 144 -6.14 -5.81 -6.74
CA VAL A 144 -5.17 -4.83 -6.24
C VAL A 144 -5.50 -4.42 -4.80
N MET A 145 -4.46 -4.24 -4.00
CA MET A 145 -4.50 -3.75 -2.62
C MET A 145 -5.41 -2.54 -2.47
N ARG A 146 -6.22 -2.55 -1.42
CA ARG A 146 -7.12 -1.44 -1.08
C ARG A 146 -6.75 -0.89 0.28
N LEU A 147 -6.08 0.25 0.32
CA LEU A 147 -5.69 0.84 1.60
C LEU A 147 -6.88 1.54 2.28
N PRO A 148 -7.00 1.45 3.63
CA PRO A 148 -7.87 2.35 4.38
C PRO A 148 -7.58 3.81 4.04
N LEU A 149 -8.61 4.66 4.01
CA LEU A 149 -8.47 6.06 3.57
C LEU A 149 -7.39 6.81 4.34
N TRP A 150 -7.36 6.68 5.67
CA TRP A 150 -6.35 7.32 6.53
C TRP A 150 -4.91 6.95 6.13
N LEU A 151 -4.68 5.69 5.76
CA LEU A 151 -3.37 5.20 5.35
C LEU A 151 -3.03 5.70 3.95
N ARG A 152 -3.98 5.58 3.02
CA ARG A 152 -3.80 6.01 1.63
C ARG A 152 -3.46 7.49 1.56
N THR A 153 -4.25 8.34 2.21
CA THR A 153 -4.02 9.78 2.26
C THR A 153 -2.65 10.09 2.81
N LYS A 154 -2.29 9.49 3.95
CA LYS A 154 -0.97 9.73 4.55
C LYS A 154 0.18 9.25 3.66
N LEU A 155 0.02 8.11 3.00
CA LEU A 155 1.05 7.56 2.11
C LEU A 155 1.27 8.46 0.89
N VAL A 156 0.18 8.91 0.25
CA VAL A 156 0.24 9.84 -0.89
C VAL A 156 0.86 11.17 -0.46
N ASP A 157 0.46 11.72 0.68
CA ASP A 157 1.04 12.97 1.21
C ASP A 157 2.56 12.86 1.41
N GLU A 158 3.05 11.72 1.92
CA GLU A 158 4.49 11.52 2.13
C GLU A 158 5.22 11.27 0.79
N ILE A 159 4.61 10.58 -0.18
CA ILE A 159 5.18 10.41 -1.53
C ILE A 159 5.33 11.77 -2.22
N THR A 160 4.31 12.62 -2.20
CA THR A 160 4.33 13.93 -2.87
C THR A 160 5.42 14.85 -2.32
N LYS A 161 5.79 14.71 -1.05
CA LYS A 161 6.92 15.46 -0.44
C LYS A 161 8.27 15.04 -1.01
N LEU A 162 8.43 13.79 -1.44
CA LEU A 162 9.68 13.32 -2.07
C LEU A 162 9.89 14.01 -3.40
N THR A 163 8.81 14.25 -4.15
CA THR A 163 8.87 14.90 -5.46
C THR A 163 9.28 16.37 -5.36
N VAL A 164 8.85 17.08 -4.30
CA VAL A 164 9.26 18.48 -4.05
C VAL A 164 10.76 18.57 -3.77
N ASN A 165 11.30 17.67 -2.95
CA ASN A 165 12.72 17.69 -2.57
C ASN A 165 13.67 17.30 -3.71
N ALA A 166 13.18 16.63 -4.76
CA ALA A 166 13.97 16.24 -5.92
C ALA A 166 14.16 17.38 -6.94
N ILE A 167 13.38 18.46 -6.84
CA ILE A 167 13.43 19.62 -7.76
C ILE A 167 14.37 20.71 -7.21
N ASP A 168 14.57 20.76 -5.88
CA ASP A 168 15.38 21.78 -5.20
C ASP A 168 16.83 21.36 -4.90
N GLY A 169 17.28 20.20 -5.39
CA GLY A 169 18.64 19.66 -5.19
C GLY A 169 19.39 19.43 -6.50
#